data_AF-A0A972TEE4-F1
#
_entry.id   AF-A0A972TEE4-F1
#
_cell.length_a   1.000
_cell.length_b   1.000
_cell.length_c   1.000
_cell.angle_alpha   90.00
_cell.angle_beta   90.00
_cell.angle_gamma   90.00
#
_symmetry.space_group_name_H-M   'P 1'
#
loop_
_entity.id
_entity.type
_entity.pdbx_description
1 polymer ?
#
loop_
_entity_poly.entity_id
_entity_poly.type
_entity_poly.pdbx_seq_one_letter_code
_entity_poly.pdbx_strand_id
1 'polypeptide(L)' 'MAFYTTKYDVIVVGAGHAGCEAALAAARMGCSVLMMAIDLDKVAAMPCSPSIGGMAKGQLVKEIDA' A
#
# COMPACT_ATOMS: atom_id res chain seq x y z
N MET A 1 25.26 -9.55 -13.87
CA MET A 1 24.19 -9.63 -12.85
C MET A 1 24.40 -8.48 -11.88
N ALA A 2 23.49 -7.52 -11.79
CA ALA A 2 23.58 -6.45 -10.80
C ALA A 2 22.94 -6.96 -9.49
N PHE A 3 23.64 -6.80 -8.36
CA PHE A 3 23.12 -7.15 -7.05
C PHE A 3 22.59 -5.89 -6.36
N TYR A 4 21.37 -5.97 -5.83
CA TYR A 4 20.79 -4.88 -5.05
C TYR A 4 21.25 -5.03 -3.60
N THR A 5 22.06 -4.09 -3.13
CA THR A 5 22.74 -4.19 -1.82
C THR A 5 21.96 -3.55 -0.68
N THR A 6 20.96 -2.72 -1.00
CA THR A 6 20.14 -2.05 0.01
C THR A 6 19.25 -3.08 0.69
N LYS A 7 19.30 -3.09 2.03
CA LYS A 7 18.43 -3.92 2.85
C LYS A 7 17.18 -3.13 3.22
N TYR A 8 16.06 -3.83 3.27
CA TYR A 8 14.78 -3.31 3.77
C TYR A 8 14.27 -4.24 4.86
N ASP A 9 13.62 -3.66 5.86
CA ASP A 9 12.94 -4.41 6.91
C ASP A 9 11.65 -5.04 6.37
N VAL A 10 10.96 -4.35 5.45
CA VAL A 10 9.71 -4.81 4.84
C VAL A 10 9.74 -4.60 3.33
N ILE A 11 9.34 -5.62 2.58
CA ILE A 11 9.11 -5.53 1.13
C ILE A 11 7.63 -5.78 0.85
N VAL A 12 6.95 -4.80 0.26
CA VAL A 12 5.55 -4.89 -0.16
C VAL A 12 5.49 -5.11 -1.66
N VAL A 13 4.90 -6.23 -2.06
CA VAL A 13 4.75 -6.60 -3.48
C VAL A 13 3.36 -6.21 -3.95
N GLY A 14 3.29 -5.16 -4.77
CA GLY A 14 2.05 -4.59 -5.30
C GLY A 14 1.67 -3.29 -4.62
N ALA A 15 1.34 -2.28 -5.43
CA ALA A 15 0.94 -0.94 -4.98
C ALA A 15 -0.57 -0.68 -5.17
N GLY A 16 -1.40 -1.70 -4.86
CA GLY A 16 -2.85 -1.53 -4.75
C GLY A 16 -3.26 -0.99 -3.38
N HIS A 17 -4.55 -0.81 -3.11
CA HIS A 17 -5.07 -0.25 -1.84
C HIS A 17 -4.45 -0.91 -0.59
N ALA A 18 -4.43 -2.24 -0.53
CA ALA A 18 -3.84 -2.97 0.59
C ALA A 18 -2.32 -2.80 0.69
N GLY A 19 -1.63 -2.75 -0.46
CA GLY A 19 -0.18 -2.56 -0.51
C GLY A 19 0.23 -1.17 -0.06
N CYS A 20 -0.51 -0.14 -0.46
CA CYS A 20 -0.28 1.23 -0.01
C CYS A 20 -0.43 1.36 1.51
N GLU A 21 -1.52 0.83 2.09
CA GLU A 21 -1.71 0.86 3.55
C GLU A 21 -0.63 0.05 4.28
N ALA A 22 -0.28 -1.14 3.80
CA ALA A 22 0.78 -1.95 4.39
C ALA A 22 2.15 -1.25 4.36
N ALA A 23 2.51 -0.65 3.23
CA ALA A 23 3.77 0.07 3.07
C ALA A 23 3.82 1.32 3.95
N LEU A 24 2.72 2.09 3.98
CA LEU A 24 2.61 3.30 4.78
C LEU A 24 2.65 3.01 6.27
N ALA A 25 1.94 1.98 6.74
CA ALA A 25 1.95 1.56 8.14
C ALA A 25 3.36 1.13 8.57
N ALA A 26 4.03 0.27 7.80
CA ALA A 26 5.38 -0.17 8.09
C ALA A 26 6.38 1.01 8.13
N ALA A 27 6.30 1.92 7.16
CA ALA A 27 7.17 3.10 7.13
C ALA A 27 6.93 4.03 8.34
N ARG A 28 5.67 4.22 8.75
CA ARG A 28 5.31 5.02 9.94
C ARG A 28 5.77 4.39 11.25
N MET A 29 5.94 3.06 11.30
CA MET A 29 6.55 2.35 12.43
C MET A 29 8.09 2.45 12.45
N GLY A 30 8.70 3.16 11.50
CA GLY A 30 10.16 3.37 11.43
C GLY A 30 10.92 2.28 10.65
N CYS A 31 10.22 1.36 9.98
CA CYS A 31 10.84 0.36 9.12
C CYS A 31 11.35 0.98 7.82
N SER A 32 12.47 0.49 7.31
CA SER A 32 12.87 0.70 5.93
C SER A 32 12.02 -0.18 5.01
N VAL A 33 11.25 0.45 4.10
CA VAL A 33 10.25 -0.24 3.27
C VAL A 33 10.55 -0.09 1.79
N LEU A 34 10.49 -1.20 1.05
CA LEU A 34 10.46 -1.21 -0.41
C LEU A 34 9.05 -1.61 -0.88
N MET A 35 8.34 -0.72 -1.55
CA MET A 35 7.10 -1.06 -2.26
C MET A 35 7.39 -1.22 -3.74
N MET A 36 7.02 -2.37 -4.31
CA MET A 36 7.17 -2.65 -5.73
C MET A 36 5.82 -2.57 -6.44
N ALA A 37 5.82 -1.96 -7.62
CA ALA A 37 4.66 -1.91 -8.51
C ALA A 37 5.08 -2.36 -9.91
N ILE A 38 4.17 -3.03 -10.61
CA ILE A 38 4.36 -3.39 -12.02
C ILE A 38 4.27 -2.14 -12.91
N ASP A 39 3.41 -1.21 -12.51
CA ASP A 39 3.11 0.03 -13.22
C ASP A 39 2.86 1.12 -12.18
N LEU A 40 3.69 2.17 -12.21
CA LEU A 40 3.60 3.28 -11.25
C LEU A 40 2.42 4.21 -11.54
N ASP A 41 1.88 4.20 -12.77
CA ASP A 41 0.69 4.99 -13.11
C ASP A 41 -0.60 4.36 -12.56
N LYS A 42 -0.53 3.11 -12.10
CA LYS A 42 -1.68 2.34 -11.56
C LYS A 42 -1.64 2.18 -10.04
N VAL A 43 -0.81 2.95 -9.35
CA VAL A 43 -0.78 2.94 -7.88
C VAL A 43 -2.16 3.32 -7.34
N ALA A 44 -2.70 2.49 -6.46
CA ALA A 44 -4.02 2.65 -5.86
C ALA A 44 -5.18 2.86 -6.86
N ALA A 45 -5.07 2.31 -8.08
CA ALA A 45 -6.14 2.39 -9.06
C ALA A 45 -7.44 1.74 -8.53
N MET A 46 -8.59 2.32 -8.87
CA MET A 46 -9.93 1.82 -8.52
C MET A 46 -10.58 1.12 -9.73
N PRO A 47 -10.31 -0.17 -9.99
CA PRO A 47 -10.73 -0.83 -11.23
C PRO A 47 -12.23 -1.17 -11.30
N CYS A 48 -12.95 -1.13 -10.18
CA CYS A 48 -14.35 -1.58 -10.10
C CYS A 48 -15.33 -0.40 -10.11
N SER A 49 -15.29 0.46 -9.09
CA SER A 49 -16.16 1.62 -8.99
C SER A 49 -15.41 2.81 -8.37
N PRO A 50 -15.72 4.06 -8.79
CA PRO A 50 -15.07 5.26 -8.25
C PRO A 50 -15.73 5.69 -6.94
N SER A 51 -15.76 4.79 -5.95
CA SER A 51 -16.46 5.00 -4.68
C SER A 51 -15.73 4.35 -3.51
N ILE A 52 -15.61 5.11 -2.41
CA ILE A 52 -14.98 4.69 -1.16
C ILE A 52 -16.03 4.70 -0.04
N GLY A 53 -16.11 3.61 0.72
CA GLY A 53 -17.06 3.47 1.82
C GLY A 53 -18.43 2.92 1.40
N GLY A 54 -19.49 3.41 2.05
CA GLY A 54 -20.85 2.87 1.98
C GLY A 54 -21.25 2.11 3.24
N MET A 55 -22.43 1.47 3.22
CA MET A 55 -22.89 0.63 4.34
C MET A 55 -21.87 -0.49 4.57
N ALA A 56 -21.41 -0.65 5.81
CA ALA A 56 -20.25 -1.45 6.26
C ALA A 56 -18.86 -0.91 5.87
N LYS A 57 -18.57 -0.65 4.59
CA LYS A 57 -17.22 -0.21 4.17
C LYS A 57 -16.81 1.15 4.73
N GLY A 58 -17.75 2.05 4.98
CA GLY A 58 -17.47 3.35 5.60
C GLY A 58 -16.92 3.22 7.01
N GLN A 59 -17.34 2.18 7.75
CA GLN A 59 -16.81 1.87 9.07
C GLN A 59 -15.35 1.40 8.98
N LEU A 60 -15.03 0.53 8.02
CA LEU A 60 -13.64 0.11 7.77
C LEU A 60 -12.72 1.29 7.43
N VAL A 61 -13.20 2.24 6.62
CA VAL A 61 -12.44 3.46 6.31
C VAL A 61 -12.17 4.27 7.57
N LYS A 62 -13.15 4.36 8.48
CA LYS A 62 -12.98 5.04 9.77
C LYS A 62 -12.06 4.30 10.73
N GLU A 63 -12.04 2.98 10.69
CA GLU A 63 -11.13 2.15 11.47
C GLU A 63 -9.68 2.26 10.97
N ILE A 64 -9.47 2.49 9.67
CA ILE A 64 -8.14 2.74 9.08
C ILE A 64 -7.63 4.15 9.40
N ASP A 65 -8.54 5.13 9.49
CA ASP A 65 -8.23 6.55 9.79
C ASP A 65 -7.86 6.80 11.26
N ALA A 66 -8.41 6.01 12.18
CA ALA A 66 -8.24 6.13 13.63
C ALA A 66 -6.82 5.77 14.10
#